data_AF-A0A951CVV4-F1
#
_entry.id   AF-A0A951CVV4-F1
#
_cell.length_a   1.000
_cell.length_b   1.000
_cell.length_c   1.000
_cell.angle_alpha   90.00
_cell.angle_beta   90.00
_cell.angle_gamma   90.00
#
_symmetry.space_group_name_H-M   'P 1'
#
loop_
_entity.id
_entity.type
_entity.pdbx_description
1 polymer ?
#
loop_
_entity_poly.entity_id
_entity_poly.type
_entity_poly.pdbx_seq_one_letter_code
_entity_poly.pdbx_strand_id
1 'polypeptide(L)'
;MSGATGAYVELHARSAFSFLEGASLPEELAERVAELEQPAIALTDAHGVYGAPRFHLAAKKEGIRALIGAEVNSAADCRYTILAENRTGYQNLCRLITRTKFRDGTPGKPERPFATDDDFAEYAEGLVCLSGGEEGPIARIFSQCNGS
;
A
#
# COMPACT_ATOMS: atom_id res chain seq x y z
N MET A 1 22.33 -14.72 22.47
CA MET A 1 21.60 -14.30 21.25
C MET A 1 20.14 -14.69 21.46
N SER A 2 19.32 -13.74 21.92
CA SER A 2 17.91 -13.99 22.22
C SER A 2 17.15 -14.07 20.89
N GLY A 3 16.51 -15.21 20.63
CA GLY A 3 15.70 -15.42 19.44
C GLY A 3 14.52 -14.46 19.42
N ALA A 4 14.31 -13.83 18.26
CA ALA A 4 13.20 -12.92 17.98
C ALA A 4 11.87 -13.65 18.22
N THR A 5 11.27 -13.41 19.38
CA THR A 5 9.94 -13.89 19.73
C THR A 5 8.99 -12.71 19.51
N GLY A 6 8.31 -12.67 18.37
CA GLY A 6 7.16 -11.78 18.15
C GLY A 6 7.43 -10.28 17.97
N ALA A 7 8.46 -9.89 17.21
CA ALA A 7 8.61 -8.48 16.81
C ALA A 7 7.49 -8.12 15.81
N TYR A 8 6.64 -7.16 16.17
CA TYR A 8 5.62 -6.60 15.29
C TYR A 8 6.28 -5.88 14.11
N VAL A 9 5.68 -6.01 12.92
CA VAL A 9 6.07 -5.30 11.69
C VAL A 9 4.83 -4.61 11.16
N GLU A 10 4.93 -3.30 10.98
CA GLU A 10 3.85 -2.53 10.36
C GLU A 10 3.80 -2.82 8.85
N LEU A 11 2.68 -3.34 8.37
CA LEU A 11 2.48 -3.71 6.96
C LEU A 11 1.53 -2.76 6.23
N HIS A 12 1.01 -1.74 6.91
CA HIS A 12 0.06 -0.79 6.38
C HIS A 12 0.32 0.62 6.95
N ALA A 13 1.34 1.31 6.42
CA ALA A 13 1.62 2.70 6.76
C ALA A 13 1.43 3.63 5.55
N ARG A 14 0.76 4.76 5.77
CA ARG A 14 0.62 5.85 4.79
C ARG A 14 1.55 7.00 5.17
N SER A 15 2.26 7.55 4.18
CA SER A 15 3.02 8.78 4.35
C SER A 15 2.23 10.01 3.88
N ALA A 16 2.79 11.20 4.09
CA ALA A 16 2.28 12.47 3.61
C ALA A 16 2.16 12.57 2.08
N PHE A 17 2.66 11.59 1.33
CA PHE A 17 2.39 11.45 -0.10
C PHE A 17 0.99 10.91 -0.41
N SER A 18 0.26 10.43 0.59
CA SER A 18 -1.18 10.16 0.55
C SER A 18 -1.92 11.45 0.86
N PHE A 19 -2.38 12.17 -0.18
CA PHE A 19 -2.99 13.49 -0.05
C PHE A 19 -4.18 13.48 0.93
N LEU A 20 -4.10 14.29 2.00
CA LEU A 20 -5.09 14.38 3.09
C LEU A 20 -5.29 13.09 3.90
N GLU A 21 -4.43 12.09 3.74
CA GLU A 21 -4.57 10.76 4.34
C GLU A 21 -3.33 10.29 5.12
N GLY A 22 -2.17 10.94 4.94
CA GLY A 22 -0.98 10.71 5.76
C GLY A 22 -0.38 12.02 6.28
N ALA A 23 0.13 12.00 7.50
CA ALA A 23 0.71 13.17 8.17
C ALA A 23 2.25 13.11 8.29
N SER A 24 2.83 11.92 8.26
CA SER A 24 4.27 11.71 8.47
C SER A 24 5.02 11.59 7.14
N LEU A 25 6.22 12.15 7.08
CA LEU A 25 7.12 11.92 5.96
C LEU A 25 7.63 10.47 5.96
N PRO A 26 7.96 9.89 4.79
CA PRO A 26 8.53 8.55 4.74
C PRO A 26 9.80 8.38 5.58
N GLU A 27 10.61 9.42 5.69
CA GLU A 27 11.82 9.46 6.51
C GLU A 27 11.48 9.32 8.01
N GLU A 28 10.47 10.05 8.50
CA GLU A 28 10.01 9.99 9.90
C GLU A 28 9.46 8.60 10.25
N LEU A 29 8.79 7.94 9.31
CA LEU A 29 8.31 6.57 9.48
C LEU A 29 9.50 5.59 9.66
N ALA A 30 10.55 5.73 8.85
CA ALA A 30 11.73 4.88 8.96
C ALA A 30 12.49 5.13 10.28
N GLU A 31 12.68 6.39 10.67
CA GLU A 31 13.31 6.76 11.94
C GLU A 31 12.54 6.19 13.14
N ARG A 32 11.20 6.32 13.12
CA ARG A 32 10.37 5.81 14.22
C ARG A 32 10.44 4.30 14.39
N VAL A 33 10.49 3.55 13.29
CA VAL A 33 10.61 2.09 13.31
C VAL A 33 12.00 1.66 13.80
N ALA A 34 13.04 2.45 13.50
CA ALA A 34 14.39 2.25 14.02
C ALA A 34 14.41 2.34 15.55
N GLU A 35 13.79 3.41 16.10
CA GLU A 35 13.68 3.63 17.55
C GLU A 35 12.92 2.51 18.27
N LEU A 36 11.97 1.88 17.58
CA LEU A 36 11.18 0.75 18.09
C LEU A 36 11.87 -0.60 17.90
N GLU A 37 13.11 -0.61 17.38
CA GLU A 37 13.91 -1.81 17.09
C GLU A 37 13.17 -2.81 16.20
N GLN A 38 12.29 -2.31 15.32
CA GLN A 38 11.51 -3.13 14.41
C GLN A 38 12.33 -3.49 13.17
N PRO A 39 12.26 -4.75 12.70
CA PRO A 39 13.13 -5.22 11.62
C PRO A 39 12.68 -4.74 10.23
N ALA A 40 11.42 -4.31 10.08
CA ALA A 40 10.82 -3.96 8.81
C ALA A 40 9.63 -3.01 8.98
N ILE A 41 9.27 -2.30 7.90
CA ILE A 41 8.03 -1.54 7.76
C ILE A 41 7.61 -1.50 6.29
N ALA A 42 6.31 -1.57 6.03
CA ALA A 42 5.73 -1.31 4.72
C ALA A 42 5.25 0.12 4.56
N LEU A 43 5.54 0.71 3.41
CA LEU A 43 4.91 1.94 2.96
C LEU A 43 3.87 1.61 1.88
N THR A 44 2.62 1.97 2.13
CA THR A 44 1.45 1.67 1.30
C THR A 44 0.65 2.94 1.04
N ASP A 45 1.26 3.90 0.32
CA ASP A 45 0.61 5.17 0.01
C ASP A 45 -0.65 5.00 -0.87
N ALA A 46 -1.58 5.95 -0.75
CA ALA A 46 -2.79 5.98 -1.56
C ALA A 46 -2.47 6.20 -3.05
N HIS A 47 -2.86 5.23 -3.88
CA HIS A 47 -2.90 5.32 -5.34
C HIS A 47 -1.54 5.67 -6.00
N GLY A 48 -0.44 5.34 -5.32
CA GLY A 48 0.89 5.67 -5.82
C GLY A 48 2.01 5.07 -4.98
N VAL A 49 3.20 5.09 -5.58
CA VAL A 49 4.47 4.70 -4.94
C VAL A 49 5.43 5.89 -4.91
N TYR A 50 4.90 7.11 -4.82
CA TYR A 50 5.69 8.35 -4.94
C TYR A 50 6.67 8.52 -3.79
N GLY A 51 6.29 8.11 -2.57
CA GLY A 51 7.15 8.11 -1.40
C GLY A 51 8.18 6.96 -1.36
N ALA A 52 8.00 5.92 -2.18
CA ALA A 52 8.78 4.69 -2.09
C ALA A 52 10.31 4.88 -2.26
N PRO A 53 10.82 5.70 -3.20
CA PRO A 53 12.27 5.90 -3.31
C PRO A 53 12.88 6.58 -2.08
N ARG A 54 12.19 7.59 -1.53
CA ARG A 54 12.63 8.30 -0.33
C ARG A 54 12.63 7.38 0.89
N PHE A 55 11.52 6.66 1.07
CA PHE A 55 11.37 5.65 2.10
C PHE A 55 12.46 4.59 2.06
N HIS A 56 12.72 4.02 0.88
CA HIS A 56 13.71 2.97 0.71
C HIS A 56 15.12 3.44 1.09
N LEU A 57 15.47 4.68 0.74
CA LEU A 57 16.76 5.27 1.11
C LEU A 57 16.85 5.51 2.62
N ALA A 58 15.79 6.03 3.25
CA ALA A 58 15.74 6.27 4.69
C ALA A 58 15.82 4.96 5.49
N ALA A 59 14.98 3.97 5.18
CA ALA A 59 15.00 2.66 5.83
C ALA A 59 16.37 1.98 5.69
N LYS A 60 17.01 2.08 4.52
CA LYS A 60 18.35 1.53 4.30
C LYS A 60 19.41 2.21 5.18
N LYS A 61 19.31 3.53 5.40
CA LYS A 61 20.21 4.28 6.30
C LYS A 61 20.08 3.80 7.75
N GLU A 62 18.86 3.49 8.17
CA GLU A 62 18.55 3.01 9.53
C GLU A 62 18.69 1.48 9.69
N GLY A 63 19.08 0.74 8.64
CA GLY A 63 19.26 -0.72 8.71
C GLY A 63 17.95 -1.53 8.72
N ILE A 64 16.83 -0.91 8.34
CA ILE A 64 15.49 -1.50 8.35
C ILE A 64 15.14 -2.05 6.97
N ARG A 65 14.42 -3.17 6.93
CA ARG A 65 13.85 -3.68 5.68
C ARG A 65 12.62 -2.86 5.27
N ALA A 66 12.76 -2.06 4.22
CA ALA A 66 11.62 -1.42 3.56
C ALA A 66 10.81 -2.43 2.72
N LEU A 67 9.52 -2.55 2.99
CA LEU A 67 8.55 -3.23 2.16
C LEU A 67 7.77 -2.18 1.36
N ILE A 68 7.64 -2.36 0.05
CA ILE A 68 7.01 -1.34 -0.81
C ILE A 68 5.65 -1.84 -1.25
N GLY A 69 4.64 -1.00 -1.11
CA GLY A 69 3.28 -1.28 -1.54
C GLY A 69 2.51 -0.02 -1.91
N ALA A 70 1.21 -0.19 -2.13
CA ALA A 70 0.28 0.90 -2.33
C ALA A 70 -1.15 0.46 -2.00
N GLU A 71 -2.01 1.43 -1.71
CA GLU A 71 -3.45 1.23 -1.66
C GLU A 71 -4.09 1.48 -3.03
N VAL A 72 -4.87 0.51 -3.52
CA VAL A 72 -5.53 0.55 -4.82
C VAL A 72 -7.03 0.37 -4.64
N ASN A 73 -7.83 1.30 -5.18
CA ASN A 73 -9.28 1.13 -5.19
C ASN A 73 -9.69 0.08 -6.21
N SER A 74 -10.77 -0.62 -5.91
CA SER A 74 -11.48 -1.50 -6.84
C SER A 74 -12.71 -0.83 -7.42
N ALA A 75 -13.23 -1.40 -8.51
CA ALA A 75 -14.50 -0.96 -9.11
C ALA A 75 -15.70 -1.02 -8.13
N ALA A 76 -15.61 -1.85 -7.08
CA ALA A 76 -16.62 -1.96 -6.03
C ALA A 76 -16.48 -0.90 -4.91
N ASP A 77 -15.63 0.12 -5.10
CA ASP A 77 -15.35 1.16 -4.10
C ASP A 77 -14.88 0.54 -2.77
N CYS A 78 -14.02 -0.48 -2.89
CA CYS A 78 -13.26 -1.09 -1.79
C CYS A 78 -11.78 -0.83 -2.03
N ARG A 79 -11.00 -0.73 -0.95
CA ARG A 79 -9.58 -0.44 -1.02
C ARG A 79 -8.73 -1.65 -0.65
N TYR A 80 -7.79 -2.01 -1.52
CA TYR A 80 -6.85 -3.10 -1.31
C TYR A 80 -5.47 -2.56 -0.97
N THR A 81 -4.88 -3.08 0.11
CA THR A 81 -3.47 -2.82 0.46
C THR A 81 -2.61 -3.89 -0.20
N ILE A 82 -1.71 -3.48 -1.11
CA ILE A 82 -0.93 -4.39 -1.93
C ILE A 82 0.55 -4.18 -1.69
N LEU A 83 1.26 -5.26 -1.37
CA LEU A 83 2.70 -5.27 -1.15
C LEU A 83 3.41 -5.97 -2.31
N ALA A 84 4.52 -5.40 -2.77
CA ALA A 84 5.42 -6.03 -3.71
C ALA A 84 6.36 -7.00 -2.98
N GLU A 85 6.21 -8.30 -3.23
CA GLU A 85 7.06 -9.34 -2.64
C GLU A 85 8.46 -9.35 -3.27
N ASN A 86 8.53 -9.02 -4.56
CA ASN A 86 9.75 -9.08 -5.35
C ASN A 86 9.77 -8.00 -6.45
N ARG A 87 10.83 -8.01 -7.27
CA ARG A 87 11.01 -7.04 -8.36
C ARG A 87 9.90 -7.11 -9.41
N THR A 88 9.43 -8.31 -9.75
CA THR A 88 8.30 -8.52 -10.67
C THR A 88 7.03 -7.91 -10.09
N GLY A 89 6.77 -8.17 -8.80
CA GLY A 89 5.69 -7.55 -8.05
C GLY A 89 5.73 -6.02 -8.10
N TYR A 90 6.87 -5.40 -7.84
CA TYR A 90 6.99 -3.94 -7.89
C TYR A 90 6.68 -3.37 -9.28
N GLN A 91 7.15 -4.04 -10.34
CA GLN A 91 6.84 -3.65 -11.73
C GLN A 91 5.35 -3.79 -12.03
N ASN A 92 4.73 -4.88 -11.59
CA ASN A 92 3.30 -5.14 -11.76
C ASN A 92 2.45 -4.14 -10.98
N LEU A 93 2.82 -3.83 -9.73
CA LEU A 93 2.16 -2.79 -8.93
C LEU A 93 2.20 -1.42 -9.64
N CYS A 94 3.35 -1.05 -10.21
CA CYS A 94 3.47 0.20 -10.95
C CYS A 94 2.57 0.19 -12.20
N ARG A 95 2.56 -0.90 -12.97
CA ARG A 95 1.70 -1.05 -14.16
C ARG A 95 0.22 -0.98 -13.80
N LEU A 96 -0.19 -1.65 -12.73
CA LEU A 96 -1.56 -1.62 -12.20
C LEU A 96 -1.97 -0.17 -11.86
N ILE A 97 -1.19 0.53 -11.03
CA ILE A 97 -1.47 1.93 -10.66
C ILE A 97 -1.50 2.85 -11.89
N THR A 98 -0.60 2.62 -12.85
CA THR A 98 -0.59 3.35 -14.11
C THR A 98 -1.88 3.07 -14.90
N ARG A 99 -2.29 1.80 -15.02
CA ARG A 99 -3.50 1.39 -15.73
C ARG A 99 -4.75 2.06 -15.16
N THR A 100 -4.90 2.11 -13.83
CA THR A 100 -6.05 2.77 -13.18
C THR A 100 -6.11 4.27 -13.42
N LYS A 101 -4.95 4.93 -13.59
CA LYS A 101 -4.86 6.38 -13.90
C LYS A 101 -5.12 6.72 -15.36
N PHE A 102 -4.87 5.78 -16.27
CA PHE A 102 -5.09 5.95 -17.72
C PHE A 102 -6.44 5.41 -18.20
N ARG A 103 -7.15 4.67 -17.35
CA ARG A 103 -8.55 4.31 -17.55
C ARG A 103 -9.35 5.61 -17.39
N ASP A 104 -9.99 6.04 -18.48
CA ASP A 104 -10.71 7.31 -18.71
C ASP A 104 -9.86 8.53 -19.11
N GLY A 105 -9.52 8.57 -20.40
CA GLY A 105 -9.09 9.76 -21.13
C GLY A 105 -10.21 10.76 -21.45
N THR A 106 -11.20 10.92 -20.57
CA THR A 106 -12.24 11.94 -20.72
C THR A 106 -11.84 13.20 -19.93
N PRO A 107 -11.84 14.40 -20.55
CA PRO A 107 -11.65 15.65 -19.82
C PRO A 107 -12.77 15.78 -18.76
N GLY A 108 -12.43 15.60 -17.48
CA GLY A 108 -13.41 15.63 -16.39
C GLY A 108 -13.33 14.53 -15.32
N LYS A 109 -12.29 13.68 -15.30
CA LYS A 109 -11.85 12.74 -14.24
C LYS A 109 -12.92 11.90 -13.51
N PRO A 110 -12.80 10.56 -13.41
CA PRO A 110 -13.29 9.89 -12.21
C PRO A 110 -12.52 10.48 -11.02
N GLU A 111 -13.22 11.01 -10.01
CA GLU A 111 -12.61 11.60 -8.81
C GLU A 111 -11.68 10.59 -8.07
N ARG A 112 -11.81 9.29 -8.37
CA ARG A 112 -11.05 8.19 -7.77
C ARG A 112 -10.63 7.15 -8.82
N PRO A 113 -9.32 6.94 -9.08
CA PRO A 113 -8.87 5.87 -9.97
C PRO A 113 -9.13 4.50 -9.33
N PHE A 114 -9.54 3.51 -10.13
CA PHE A 114 -9.85 2.16 -9.68
C PHE A 114 -9.32 1.08 -10.63
N ALA A 115 -9.07 -0.11 -10.09
CA ALA A 115 -8.72 -1.32 -10.83
C ALA A 115 -9.93 -2.25 -10.94
N THR A 116 -10.05 -2.92 -12.09
CA THR A 116 -11.02 -4.02 -12.26
C THR A 116 -10.44 -5.33 -11.76
N ASP A 117 -11.30 -6.34 -11.56
CA ASP A 117 -10.84 -7.69 -11.18
C ASP A 117 -9.87 -8.26 -12.23
N ASP A 118 -10.11 -8.00 -13.51
CA ASP A 118 -9.18 -8.36 -14.60
C ASP A 118 -7.82 -7.65 -14.47
N ASP A 119 -7.79 -6.36 -14.06
CA ASP A 119 -6.52 -5.65 -13.85
C ASP A 119 -5.74 -6.30 -12.70
N PHE A 120 -6.43 -6.66 -11.60
CA PHE A 120 -5.79 -7.37 -10.48
C PHE A 120 -5.27 -8.74 -10.90
N ALA A 121 -6.05 -9.50 -11.68
CA ALA A 121 -5.65 -10.81 -12.17
C ALA A 121 -4.45 -10.74 -13.13
N GLU A 122 -4.43 -9.76 -14.03
CA GLU A 122 -3.34 -9.55 -15.00
C GLU A 122 -2.00 -9.23 -14.31
N TYR A 123 -2.04 -8.41 -13.24
CA TYR A 123 -0.85 -7.93 -12.55
C TYR A 123 -0.56 -8.65 -11.21
N ALA A 124 -1.22 -9.77 -10.90
CA ALA A 124 -1.12 -10.42 -9.58
C ALA A 124 0.27 -10.98 -9.24
N GLU A 125 1.10 -11.31 -10.24
CA GLU A 125 2.37 -12.01 -10.01
C GLU A 125 3.32 -11.18 -9.13
N GLY A 126 3.80 -11.78 -8.04
CA GLY A 126 4.73 -11.16 -7.09
C GLY A 126 4.09 -10.13 -6.15
N LEU A 127 2.75 -10.09 -6.09
CA LEU A 127 2.00 -9.22 -5.18
C LEU A 127 1.41 -10.02 -4.02
N VAL A 128 1.40 -9.40 -2.83
CA VAL A 128 0.67 -9.87 -1.65
C VAL A 128 -0.44 -8.86 -1.35
N CYS A 129 -1.68 -9.31 -1.29
CA CYS A 129 -2.83 -8.47 -0.99
C CYS A 129 -3.26 -8.66 0.47
N LEU A 130 -3.45 -7.56 1.20
CA LEU A 130 -4.13 -7.53 2.48
C LEU A 130 -5.58 -7.11 2.26
N SER A 131 -6.48 -7.58 3.12
CA SER A 131 -7.92 -7.34 2.98
C SER A 131 -8.37 -5.91 3.30
N GLY A 132 -7.45 -4.95 3.52
CA GLY A 132 -7.74 -3.50 3.56
C GLY A 132 -8.35 -2.95 4.86
N GLY A 133 -8.44 -3.72 5.94
CA GLY A 133 -8.96 -3.24 7.23
C GLY A 133 -10.39 -2.70 7.13
N GLU A 134 -10.68 -1.55 7.76
CA GLU A 134 -12.00 -0.90 7.78
C GLU A 134 -12.47 -0.39 6.40
N GLU A 135 -11.55 -0.09 5.49
CA GLU A 135 -11.83 0.37 4.12
C GLU A 135 -11.77 -0.79 3.10
N GLY A 136 -11.55 -2.00 3.60
CA GLY A 136 -11.42 -3.22 2.84
C GLY A 136 -12.75 -3.86 2.46
N PRO A 137 -12.74 -4.78 1.47
CA PRO A 137 -13.95 -5.50 1.05
C PRO A 137 -14.64 -6.27 2.20
N ILE A 138 -13.88 -6.78 3.17
CA ILE A 138 -14.44 -7.53 4.31
C ILE A 138 -15.24 -6.61 5.23
N ALA A 139 -14.70 -5.45 5.61
CA ALA A 139 -15.40 -4.50 6.46
C ALA A 139 -16.69 -3.97 5.81
N ARG A 140 -16.67 -3.78 4.48
CA ARG A 140 -17.85 -3.37 3.70
C ARG A 140 -18.96 -4.43 3.71
N ILE A 141 -18.61 -5.71 3.58
CA ILE A 141 -19.60 -6.80 3.65
C ILE A 141 -20.25 -6.83 5.05
N PHE A 142 -19.45 -6.68 6.11
CA PHE A 142 -19.97 -6.65 7.48
C PHE A 142 -20.87 -5.43 7.77
N SER A 143 -20.56 -4.25 7.23
CA SER A 143 -21.40 -3.06 7.42
C SER A 143 -22.72 -3.14 6.65
N GLN A 144 -22.77 -3.85 5.52
CA GLN A 144 -24.00 -4.11 4.77
C GLN A 144 -24.92 -5.13 5.46
N CYS A 145 -24.35 -6.12 6.18
CA CYS A 145 -25.14 -7.12 6.92
C CYS A 145 -25.74 -6.61 8.24
N ASN A 146 -25.15 -5.58 8.87
CA ASN A 146 -25.66 -4.99 10.12
C ASN A 146 -26.72 -3.89 9.89
N GLY A 147 -27.09 -3.62 8.64
CA GLY A 147 -28.08 -2.61 8.26
C GLY A 147 -29.41 -3.18 7.74
N SER A 148 -29.67 -4.48 7.89
CA SER A 148 -30.93 -5.15 7.49
C SER A 148 -31.69 -5.71 8.69
#